data_AF-A0A3C1BTW2-F1
#
_entry.id   AF-A0A3C1BTW2-F1
#
_cell.length_a   1.000
_cell.length_b   1.000
_cell.length_c   1.000
_cell.angle_alpha   90.00
_cell.angle_beta   90.00
_cell.angle_gamma   90.00
#
_symmetry.space_group_name_H-M   'P 1'
#
loop_
_entity.id
_entity.type
_entity.pdbx_description
1 polymer ?
#
loop_
_entity_poly.entity_id
_entity_poly.type
_entity_poly.pdbx_seq_one_letter_code
_entity_poly.pdbx_strand_id
1 'polypeptide(L)' 'MTHGKNTALIVVDVQNDFCPGGALAVKNGNRVVSVINSLVDSFEIT' A
#
# COMPACT_ATOMS: atom_id res chain seq x y z
N MET A 1 -1.60 -10.68 13.66
CA MET A 1 -0.96 -11.91 13.13
C MET A 1 0.24 -11.44 12.34
N THR A 2 1.44 -11.87 12.68
CA THR A 2 2.67 -11.54 11.94
C THR A 2 2.87 -12.55 10.81
N HIS A 3 3.25 -12.08 9.63
CA HIS A 3 3.60 -12.93 8.49
C HIS A 3 5.00 -13.53 8.69
N GLY A 4 5.25 -14.71 8.13
CA GLY A 4 6.53 -15.40 8.26
C GLY A 4 7.67 -14.73 7.47
N LYS A 5 8.92 -15.06 7.81
CA LYS A 5 10.16 -14.53 7.20
C LYS A 5 10.30 -14.72 5.69
N ASN A 6 9.54 -15.63 5.10
CA ASN A 6 9.55 -15.91 3.66
C ASN A 6 8.37 -15.25 2.93
N THR A 7 7.79 -14.19 3.50
CA THR A 7 6.67 -13.45 2.91
C THR A 7 7.07 -11.98 2.79
N ALA A 8 6.72 -11.36 1.65
CA ALA A 8 6.95 -9.94 1.40
C ALA A 8 5.65 -9.25 1.00
N LEU A 9 5.52 -7.98 1.36
CA LEU A 9 4.44 -7.09 0.92
C LEU A 9 4.94 -6.26 -0.26
N ILE A 10 4.29 -6.38 -1.42
CA ILE A 10 4.57 -5.56 -2.60
C ILE A 10 3.46 -4.53 -2.75
N VAL A 11 3.81 -3.26 -2.58
CA VAL A 11 2.90 -2.12 -2.78
C VAL A 11 3.16 -1.53 -4.16
N VAL A 12 2.22 -1.72 -5.08
CA VAL A 12 2.37 -1.31 -6.48
C VAL A 12 1.70 0.05 -6.71
N ASP A 13 2.46 0.98 -7.29
CA ASP A 13 1.99 2.24 -7.88
C ASP A 13 1.08 3.09 -6.97
N VAL A 14 1.37 3.11 -5.67
CA VAL A 14 0.73 4.04 -4.72
C VAL A 14 1.42 5.40 -4.78
N GLN A 15 1.26 6.06 -5.92
CA GLN A 15 1.79 7.39 -6.22
C GLN A 15 0.65 8.41 -6.26
N ASN A 16 0.98 9.68 -6.02
CA ASN A 16 0.00 10.77 -6.07
C ASN A 16 -0.72 10.85 -7.44
N ASP A 17 -0.04 10.49 -8.53
CA ASP A 17 -0.61 10.54 -9.88
C ASP A 17 -1.80 9.59 -10.06
N PHE A 18 -1.85 8.49 -9.32
CA PHE A 18 -2.97 7.54 -9.36
C PHE A 18 -4.05 7.84 -8.30
N CYS A 19 -3.81 8.81 -7.41
CA CYS A 19 -4.78 9.26 -6.42
C CYS A 19 -5.69 10.39 -6.97
N PRO A 20 -6.85 10.65 -6.35
CA PRO A 20 -7.70 11.79 -6.74
C PRO A 20 -6.92 13.11 -6.77
N GLY A 21 -6.99 13.81 -7.91
CA GLY A 21 -6.23 15.05 -8.16
C GLY A 21 -4.90 14.85 -8.90
N GLY A 22 -4.46 13.60 -9.10
CA GLY A 22 -3.27 13.25 -9.88
C GLY A 22 -3.49 13.18 -11.39
N ALA A 23 -2.40 13.03 -12.15
CA ALA A 23 -2.42 13.01 -13.62
C ALA A 23 -3.15 11.81 -14.23
N LEU A 24 -3.20 10.67 -13.53
CA LEU A 24 -3.92 9.45 -13.92
C LEU A 24 -4.82 8.95 -12.78
N ALA A 25 -5.59 9.89 -12.21
CA ALA A 25 -6.37 9.65 -11.00
C ALA A 25 -7.36 8.48 -11.14
N VAL A 26 -7.20 7.48 -10.27
CA VAL A 26 -8.16 6.40 -10.07
C VAL A 26 -9.19 6.85 -9.05
N LYS A 27 -10.48 6.60 -9.33
CA LYS A 27 -11.56 6.94 -8.40
C LYS A 27 -11.32 6.27 -7.05
N ASN A 28 -11.22 7.08 -6.00
CA ASN A 28 -10.92 6.64 -4.63
C ASN A 28 -9.56 5.93 -4.46
N GLY A 29 -8.59 6.14 -5.37
CA GLY A 29 -7.29 5.45 -5.34
C GLY A 29 -6.50 5.61 -4.04
N ASN A 30 -6.72 6.71 -3.32
CA ASN A 30 -6.09 6.98 -2.03
C ASN A 30 -6.64 6.14 -0.85
N ARG A 31 -7.79 5.46 -0.99
CA ARG A 31 -8.37 4.67 0.12
C ARG A 31 -7.53 3.46 0.53
N VAL A 32 -6.66 2.98 -0.35
CA VAL A 32 -5.78 1.83 -0.08
C VAL A 32 -4.66 2.17 0.91
N VAL A 33 -4.30 3.44 1.05
CA VAL A 33 -3.17 3.88 1.88
C VAL A 33 -3.33 3.46 3.35
N SER A 34 -4.52 3.62 3.95
CA SER A 34 -4.74 3.22 5.34
C SER A 34 -4.64 1.71 5.55
N VAL A 35 -5.07 0.93 4.56
CA VAL A 35 -4.96 -0.54 4.57
C VAL A 35 -3.50 -0.95 4.47
N ILE A 36 -2.74 -0.35 3.55
CA ILE A 36 -1.29 -0.60 3.40
C ILE A 36 -0.56 -0.29 4.70
N ASN A 37 -0.80 0.87 5.30
CA ASN A 37 -0.15 1.25 6.56
C ASN A 37 -0.42 0.20 7.66
N SER A 38 -1.65 -0.31 7.74
CA SER A 38 -2.00 -1.37 8.70
C SER A 38 -1.34 -2.72 8.37
N LEU A 39 -1.14 -3.01 7.07
CA LEU A 39 -0.50 -4.25 6.63
C LEU A 39 1.01 -4.22 6.88
N VAL A 40 1.68 -3.08 6.68
CA VAL A 40 3.14 -2.95 6.90
C VAL A 40 3.54 -3.43 8.30
N ASP A 41 2.75 -3.09 9.34
CA ASP A 41 3.00 -3.52 10.72
C ASP A 41 2.96 -5.05 10.94
N SER A 42 2.42 -5.80 9.97
CA SER A 42 2.31 -7.25 10.04
C SER A 42 3.43 -8.00 9.30
N PHE A 43 4.36 -7.30 8.66
CA PHE A 43 5.50 -7.88 7.94
C PHE A 43 6.81 -7.55 8.67
N GLU A 44 7.72 -8.51 8.76
CA GLU A 44 9.07 -8.25 9.30
C GLU A 44 9.86 -7.36 8.32
N ILE A 45 10.46 -6.30 8.86
CA ILE A 45 11.48 -5.49 8.16
C ILE A 45 12.84 -6.00 8.64
N THR A 46 13.44 -6.89 7.86
CA THR A 46 14.79 -7.44 8.09
C THR A 46 15.89 -6.55 7.53
#